data_AF-A0A7V1LZR5-F1
#
_entry.id   AF-A0A7V1LZR5-F1
#
_cell.length_a   1.000
_cell.length_b   1.000
_cell.length_c   1.000
_cell.angle_alpha   90.00
_cell.angle_beta   90.00
_cell.angle_gamma   90.00
#
_symmetry.space_group_name_H-M   'P 1'
#
loop_
_entity.id
_entity.type
_entity.pdbx_description
1 polymer ?
#
loop_
_entity_poly.entity_id
_entity_poly.type
_entity_poly.pdbx_seq_one_letter_code
_entity_poly.pdbx_strand_id
1 'polypeptide(L)'
;MNQNPYEAGADFSEHRYDEPPRTSLLAIMSLVCSLVCFIPGLSAIGSLLGVFALLGISKSEGRVKGTGLAVAGIVVGMLVTVIWFVVVIGMQKAMSQYTNLGQAITDIEAGDLSALRGELSSSTQAVLTDEMVADFKAAYTADGGAFVEWPQGMLQIFGEFMKLGKAGQQPDNTKVPYANAVPLPGKFANGTHLVWVVLDQKELAASSTRPATINVGYTASDNSTIWLVDPDVLSAGPAPTTPDEAAPDEAAPDESGADESPAEGGG
;
A
#
# COMPACT_ATOMS: atom_id res chain seq x y z
N MET A 1 93.21 34.71 -15.22
CA MET A 1 92.16 34.46 -16.22
C MET A 1 91.69 33.04 -16.05
N ASN A 2 90.54 32.82 -15.43
CA ASN A 2 89.82 31.54 -15.44
C ASN A 2 88.33 31.87 -15.36
N GLN A 3 87.83 32.50 -16.42
CA GLN A 3 86.40 32.56 -16.70
C GLN A 3 86.08 31.26 -17.43
N ASN A 4 85.27 30.42 -16.79
CA ASN A 4 84.82 29.15 -17.37
C ASN A 4 83.65 29.45 -18.34
N PRO A 5 83.82 29.31 -19.66
CA PRO A 5 82.83 29.74 -20.64
C PRO A 5 81.58 28.84 -20.72
N TYR A 6 81.47 27.81 -19.86
CA TYR A 6 80.36 26.86 -19.83
C TYR A 6 79.35 27.09 -18.70
N GLU A 7 79.47 28.18 -17.92
CA GLU A 7 78.52 28.53 -16.86
C GLU A 7 77.17 29.08 -17.39
N ALA A 8 77.08 29.35 -18.69
CA ALA A 8 75.89 29.89 -19.36
C ALA A 8 74.82 28.84 -19.73
N GLY A 9 74.74 27.71 -19.02
CA GLY A 9 73.92 26.56 -19.40
C GLY A 9 72.85 26.11 -18.39
N ALA A 10 72.70 26.77 -17.24
CA ALA A 10 71.90 26.23 -16.13
C ALA A 10 70.54 26.91 -15.87
N ASP A 11 70.09 27.82 -16.75
CA ASP A 11 68.82 28.55 -16.56
C ASP A 11 67.69 28.07 -17.49
N PHE A 12 67.60 26.76 -17.70
CA PHE A 12 66.47 26.10 -18.40
C PHE A 12 65.54 25.37 -17.43
N SER A 13 65.68 25.58 -16.12
CA SER A 13 65.04 24.72 -15.12
C SER A 13 63.65 25.18 -14.65
N GLU A 14 63.13 26.34 -15.09
CA GLU A 14 61.98 26.93 -14.38
C GLU A 14 60.88 27.54 -15.25
N HIS A 15 60.62 26.95 -16.42
CA HIS A 15 59.29 27.02 -17.03
C HIS A 15 58.67 25.63 -16.99
N ARG A 16 58.39 25.13 -15.78
CA ARG A 16 57.37 24.09 -15.62
C ARG A 16 56.08 24.74 -16.09
N TYR A 17 55.66 24.39 -17.31
CA TYR A 17 54.33 24.69 -17.79
C TYR A 17 53.35 24.20 -16.72
N ASP A 18 52.76 25.13 -15.97
CA ASP A 18 51.60 24.89 -15.12
C ASP A 18 50.48 24.46 -16.08
N GLU A 19 50.37 23.15 -16.34
CA GLU A 19 49.26 22.62 -17.10
C GLU A 19 47.97 22.99 -16.37
N PRO A 20 47.00 23.63 -17.05
CA PRO A 20 45.79 24.10 -16.41
C PRO A 20 45.10 22.92 -15.71
N PRO A 21 44.68 23.09 -14.44
CA PRO A 21 44.13 22.01 -13.64
C PRO A 21 42.92 21.40 -14.33
N ARG A 22 42.99 20.10 -14.65
CA ARG A 22 41.92 19.37 -15.33
C ARG A 22 40.84 18.98 -14.32
N THR A 23 39.58 19.28 -14.65
CA THR A 23 38.42 18.81 -13.88
C THR A 23 38.26 17.31 -14.06
N SER A 24 38.03 16.61 -12.95
CA SER A 24 37.84 15.15 -12.97
C SER A 24 36.56 14.77 -13.71
N LEU A 25 36.69 14.08 -14.84
CA LEU A 25 35.56 13.50 -15.60
C LEU A 25 34.69 12.61 -14.71
N LEU A 26 35.31 11.93 -13.75
CA LEU A 26 34.64 11.11 -12.73
C LEU A 26 33.71 11.93 -11.82
N ALA A 27 34.08 13.17 -11.50
CA ALA A 27 33.24 14.04 -10.69
C ALA A 27 31.99 14.50 -11.47
N ILE A 28 32.14 14.80 -12.77
CA ILE A 28 31.01 15.13 -13.66
C ILE A 28 30.11 13.90 -13.85
N MET A 29 30.69 12.72 -14.07
CA MET A 29 29.92 11.47 -14.20
C MET A 29 29.21 11.08 -12.91
N SER A 30 29.80 11.34 -11.74
CA SER A 30 29.14 11.22 -10.44
C SER A 30 27.94 12.15 -10.36
N LEU A 31 28.10 13.44 -10.69
CA LEU A 31 27.00 14.41 -10.68
C LEU A 31 25.87 14.02 -11.65
N VAL A 32 26.23 13.61 -12.87
CA VAL A 32 25.26 13.18 -13.89
C VAL A 32 24.55 11.90 -13.46
N CYS A 33 25.25 10.90 -12.92
CA CYS A 33 24.61 9.70 -12.36
C CYS A 33 23.70 10.04 -11.17
N SER A 34 24.09 10.97 -10.30
CA SER A 34 23.23 11.47 -9.22
C SER A 34 21.98 12.19 -9.75
N LEU A 35 22.11 12.87 -10.89
CA LEU A 35 21.03 13.62 -11.55
C LEU A 35 20.09 12.73 -12.36
N VAL A 36 20.54 11.56 -12.82
CA VAL A 36 19.70 10.48 -13.38
C VAL A 36 18.99 9.74 -12.22
N CYS A 37 18.28 10.49 -11.39
CA CYS A 37 17.59 10.03 -10.18
C CYS A 37 16.23 9.37 -10.46
N PHE A 38 15.78 9.33 -11.72
CA PHE A 38 14.49 8.76 -12.13
C PHE A 38 14.46 7.23 -12.18
N ILE A 39 15.62 6.57 -12.19
CA ILE A 39 15.69 5.11 -12.21
C ILE A 39 15.97 4.62 -10.78
N PRO A 40 15.02 3.93 -10.13
CA PRO A 40 15.23 3.39 -8.79
C PRO A 40 16.44 2.45 -8.77
N GLY A 41 17.35 2.67 -7.81
CA GLY A 41 18.59 1.88 -7.63
C GLY A 41 19.86 2.51 -8.23
N LEU A 42 19.75 3.37 -9.25
CA LEU A 42 20.93 4.03 -9.82
C LEU A 42 21.56 5.09 -8.89
N SER A 43 20.78 5.67 -7.99
CA SER A 43 21.25 6.64 -6.99
C SER A 43 22.27 6.03 -6.00
N ALA A 44 22.12 4.74 -5.66
CA ALA A 44 23.09 4.04 -4.82
C ALA A 44 24.43 3.88 -5.53
N ILE A 45 24.39 3.55 -6.84
CA ILE A 45 25.58 3.44 -7.69
C ILE A 45 26.26 4.81 -7.84
N GLY A 46 25.49 5.89 -8.07
CA GLY A 46 26.01 7.26 -8.14
C GLY A 46 26.71 7.71 -6.85
N SER A 47 26.17 7.34 -5.68
CA SER A 47 26.78 7.62 -4.38
C SER A 47 28.10 6.85 -4.20
N LEU A 48 28.15 5.58 -4.58
CA LEU A 48 29.38 4.76 -4.56
C LEU A 48 30.46 5.34 -5.49
N LEU A 49 30.09 5.74 -6.71
CA LEU A 49 31.03 6.40 -7.63
C LEU A 49 31.55 7.73 -7.07
N GLY A 50 30.70 8.49 -6.37
CA GLY A 50 31.11 9.72 -5.68
C GLY A 50 32.18 9.47 -4.61
N VAL A 51 32.02 8.39 -3.81
CA VAL A 51 33.02 7.98 -2.81
C VAL A 51 34.34 7.59 -3.48
N PHE A 52 34.30 6.79 -4.56
CA PHE A 52 35.51 6.41 -5.29
C PHE A 52 36.22 7.60 -5.94
N ALA A 53 35.46 8.58 -6.45
CA ALA A 53 36.03 9.82 -6.99
C ALA A 53 36.76 10.64 -5.91
N LEU A 54 36.20 10.73 -4.70
CA LEU A 54 36.83 11.40 -3.56
C LEU A 54 38.13 10.72 -3.12
N LEU A 55 38.15 9.38 -3.06
CA LEU A 55 39.36 8.61 -2.79
C LEU A 55 40.44 8.86 -3.87
N GLY A 56 40.06 8.89 -5.15
CA GLY A 56 40.98 9.21 -6.25
C GLY A 56 41.56 10.64 -6.18
N ILE A 57 40.73 11.64 -5.83
CA ILE A 57 41.17 13.03 -5.67
C ILE A 57 42.16 13.15 -4.51
N SER A 58 41.88 12.51 -3.37
CA SER A 58 42.75 12.55 -2.18
C SER A 58 44.16 12.02 -2.44
N LYS A 59 44.30 11.06 -3.35
CA LYS A 59 45.58 10.43 -3.72
C LYS A 59 46.38 11.23 -4.76
N SER A 60 45.82 12.29 -5.33
CA SER A 60 46.40 13.01 -6.47
C SER A 60 47.33 14.18 -6.10
N GLU A 61 47.63 14.40 -4.81
CA GLU A 61 48.57 15.43 -4.30
C GLU A 61 48.40 16.83 -4.94
N GLY A 62 47.14 17.28 -5.14
CA GLY A 62 46.83 18.62 -5.66
C GLY A 62 46.75 18.76 -7.18
N ARG A 63 47.05 17.69 -7.93
CA ARG A 63 47.00 17.68 -9.41
C ARG A 63 45.58 17.73 -10.01
N VAL A 64 44.57 17.42 -9.19
CA VAL A 64 43.16 17.35 -9.61
C VAL A 64 42.32 18.21 -8.68
N LYS A 65 41.61 19.21 -9.23
CA LYS A 65 40.64 20.02 -8.50
C LYS A 65 39.22 19.47 -8.77
N GLY A 66 38.38 19.40 -7.73
CA GLY A 66 37.02 18.85 -7.86
C GLY A 66 36.33 18.41 -6.58
N THR A 67 36.95 18.61 -5.41
CA THR A 67 36.43 18.15 -4.12
C THR A 67 35.03 18.68 -3.82
N GLY A 68 34.75 19.95 -4.10
CA GLY A 68 33.42 20.54 -3.90
C GLY A 68 32.32 19.87 -4.75
N LEU A 69 32.64 19.51 -5.99
CA LEU A 69 31.70 18.83 -6.89
C LEU A 69 31.43 17.38 -6.42
N ALA A 70 32.47 16.68 -5.95
CA ALA A 70 32.34 15.33 -5.42
C ALA A 70 31.52 15.31 -4.12
N VAL A 71 31.75 16.26 -3.20
CA VAL A 71 30.95 16.42 -1.98
C VAL A 71 29.50 16.75 -2.32
N ALA A 72 29.25 17.66 -3.26
CA ALA A 72 27.90 17.97 -3.72
C ALA A 72 27.20 16.72 -4.30
N GLY A 73 27.90 15.93 -5.12
CA GLY A 73 27.38 14.68 -5.67
C GLY A 73 27.00 13.66 -4.60
N ILE A 74 27.81 13.53 -3.53
CA ILE A 74 27.49 12.65 -2.39
C ILE A 74 26.28 13.16 -1.60
N VAL A 75 26.24 14.45 -1.26
CA VAL A 75 25.14 15.03 -0.49
C VAL A 75 23.81 14.91 -1.24
N VAL A 76 23.80 15.25 -2.54
CA VAL A 76 22.62 15.10 -3.39
C VAL A 76 22.24 13.63 -3.52
N GLY A 77 23.21 12.73 -3.76
CA GLY A 77 22.96 11.29 -3.83
C GLY A 77 22.30 10.75 -2.57
N MET A 78 22.82 11.12 -1.38
CA MET A 78 22.27 10.71 -0.09
C MET A 78 20.84 11.23 0.11
N LEU A 79 20.56 12.51 -0.19
CA LEU A 79 19.22 13.08 -0.08
C LEU A 79 18.22 12.36 -0.99
N VAL A 80 18.61 12.10 -2.24
CA VAL A 80 17.79 11.36 -3.20
C VAL A 80 17.52 9.93 -2.73
N THR A 81 18.52 9.25 -2.17
CA THR A 81 18.35 7.91 -1.59
C THR A 81 17.36 7.92 -0.42
N VAL A 82 17.43 8.92 0.48
CA VAL A 82 16.47 9.06 1.59
C VAL A 82 15.05 9.25 1.07
N ILE A 83 14.86 10.11 0.06
CA ILE A 83 13.54 10.34 -0.56
C ILE A 83 13.00 9.03 -1.15
N TRP A 84 13.81 8.30 -1.92
CA TRP A 84 13.43 7.01 -2.49
C TRP A 84 13.09 5.98 -1.41
N PHE A 85 13.83 5.95 -0.31
CA PHE A 85 13.54 5.05 0.80
C PHE A 85 12.18 5.33 1.44
N VAL A 86 11.84 6.61 1.66
CA VAL A 86 10.52 7.03 2.15
C VAL A 86 9.43 6.64 1.16
N VAL A 87 9.64 6.87 -0.14
CA VAL A 87 8.68 6.50 -1.20
C VAL A 87 8.46 4.99 -1.23
N VAL A 88 9.51 4.18 -1.16
CA VAL A 88 9.41 2.71 -1.18
C VAL A 88 8.65 2.20 0.04
N ILE A 89 8.96 2.70 1.24
CA ILE A 89 8.22 2.32 2.46
C ILE A 89 6.76 2.75 2.37
N GLY A 90 6.49 3.97 1.91
CA GLY A 90 5.13 4.47 1.69
C GLY A 90 4.36 3.59 0.71
N MET A 91 4.99 3.22 -0.40
CA MET A 91 4.41 2.35 -1.43
C MET A 91 4.17 0.93 -0.91
N GLN A 92 5.09 0.36 -0.12
CA GLN A 92 4.90 -0.96 0.48
C GLN A 92 3.74 -0.97 1.48
N LYS A 93 3.61 0.07 2.31
CA LYS A 93 2.46 0.24 3.21
C LYS A 93 1.16 0.42 2.45
N ALA A 94 1.15 1.27 1.42
CA ALA A 94 -0.02 1.49 0.57
C ALA A 94 -0.44 0.20 -0.14
N MET A 95 0.51 -0.60 -0.63
CA MET A 95 0.24 -1.87 -1.28
C MET A 95 -0.31 -2.91 -0.30
N SER A 96 0.27 -3.00 0.91
CA SER A 96 -0.26 -3.87 1.96
C SER A 96 -1.67 -3.44 2.37
N GLN A 97 -1.93 -2.14 2.48
CA GLN A 97 -3.27 -1.64 2.74
C GLN A 97 -4.23 -1.98 1.59
N TYR A 98 -3.79 -1.84 0.33
CA TYR A 98 -4.59 -2.19 -0.85
C TYR A 98 -5.03 -3.65 -0.84
N THR A 99 -4.10 -4.59 -0.64
CA THR A 99 -4.45 -6.03 -0.56
C THR A 99 -5.37 -6.31 0.62
N ASN A 100 -5.15 -5.62 1.74
CA ASN A 100 -5.95 -5.73 2.94
C ASN A 100 -7.39 -5.20 2.77
N LEU A 101 -7.63 -4.24 1.87
CA LEU A 101 -8.98 -3.76 1.57
C LEU A 101 -9.76 -4.75 0.70
N GLY A 102 -9.07 -5.51 -0.15
CA GLY A 102 -9.65 -6.51 -1.03
C GLY A 102 -9.87 -7.89 -0.39
N GLN A 103 -9.56 -8.05 0.90
CA GLN A 103 -9.57 -9.35 1.57
C GLN A 103 -10.98 -9.95 1.63
N ALA A 104 -12.03 -9.14 1.84
CA ALA A 104 -13.41 -9.59 1.84
C ALA A 104 -13.83 -10.38 0.58
N ILE A 105 -13.43 -9.95 -0.63
CA ILE A 105 -13.71 -10.74 -1.85
C ILE A 105 -12.96 -12.08 -1.85
N THR A 106 -11.74 -12.09 -1.31
CA THR A 106 -10.94 -13.32 -1.20
C THR A 106 -11.60 -14.30 -0.23
N ASP A 107 -12.12 -13.80 0.88
CA ASP A 107 -12.84 -14.62 1.88
C ASP A 107 -14.16 -15.16 1.32
N ILE A 108 -14.91 -14.35 0.56
CA ILE A 108 -16.12 -14.79 -0.19
C ILE A 108 -15.76 -15.87 -1.22
N GLU A 109 -14.67 -15.69 -1.96
CA GLU A 109 -14.21 -16.66 -2.96
C GLU A 109 -13.80 -17.98 -2.28
N ALA A 110 -13.13 -17.92 -1.12
CA ALA A 110 -12.76 -19.08 -0.32
C ALA A 110 -13.94 -19.74 0.43
N GLY A 111 -15.07 -19.03 0.57
CA GLY A 111 -16.20 -19.48 1.38
C GLY A 111 -15.97 -19.36 2.89
N ASP A 112 -15.00 -18.54 3.32
CA ASP A 112 -14.71 -18.31 4.74
C ASP A 112 -15.58 -17.18 5.30
N LEU A 113 -16.83 -17.52 5.63
CA LEU A 113 -17.80 -16.57 6.15
C LEU A 113 -17.43 -16.05 7.56
N SER A 114 -16.59 -16.77 8.30
CA SER A 114 -16.13 -16.34 9.62
C SER A 114 -15.08 -15.24 9.48
N ALA A 115 -14.11 -15.42 8.58
CA ALA A 115 -13.11 -14.39 8.26
C ALA A 115 -13.79 -13.14 7.70
N LEU A 116 -14.66 -13.30 6.70
CA LEU A 116 -15.42 -12.21 6.10
C LEU A 116 -16.16 -11.38 7.15
N ARG A 117 -16.91 -12.02 8.05
CA ARG A 117 -17.63 -11.32 9.12
C ARG A 117 -16.68 -10.53 10.02
N GLY A 118 -15.50 -11.07 10.33
CA GLY A 118 -14.49 -10.37 11.12
C GLY A 118 -13.92 -9.11 10.46
N GLU A 119 -14.02 -8.97 9.14
CA GLU A 119 -13.56 -7.78 8.40
C GLU A 119 -14.65 -6.71 8.25
N LEU A 120 -15.91 -7.12 8.31
CA LEU A 120 -17.05 -6.24 8.10
C LEU A 120 -17.36 -5.42 9.36
N SER A 121 -17.92 -4.24 9.19
CA SER A 121 -18.37 -3.41 10.31
C SER A 121 -19.53 -4.06 11.06
N SER A 122 -19.71 -3.69 12.33
CA SER A 122 -20.79 -4.23 13.17
C SER A 122 -22.18 -4.02 12.56
N SER A 123 -22.41 -2.90 11.85
CA SER A 123 -23.67 -2.61 11.18
C SER A 123 -24.00 -3.62 10.09
N THR A 124 -22.98 -4.08 9.36
CA THR A 124 -23.14 -5.01 8.24
C THR A 124 -23.24 -6.43 8.73
N GLN A 125 -22.43 -6.79 9.73
CA GLN A 125 -22.54 -8.10 10.40
C GLN A 125 -23.96 -8.36 10.93
N ALA A 126 -24.65 -7.32 11.43
CA ALA A 126 -26.00 -7.45 11.98
C ALA A 126 -27.07 -7.84 10.94
N VAL A 127 -26.84 -7.56 9.66
CA VAL A 127 -27.80 -7.82 8.57
C VAL A 127 -27.32 -8.85 7.55
N LEU A 128 -26.03 -9.20 7.57
CA LEU A 128 -25.42 -10.11 6.61
C LEU A 128 -25.88 -11.56 6.84
N THR A 129 -26.54 -12.13 5.85
CA THR A 129 -26.92 -13.54 5.81
C THR A 129 -25.97 -14.35 4.92
N ASP A 130 -25.88 -15.66 5.14
CA ASP A 130 -25.08 -16.55 4.29
C ASP A 130 -25.65 -16.59 2.85
N GLU A 131 -26.97 -16.45 2.70
CA GLU A 131 -27.66 -16.36 1.41
C GLU A 131 -27.23 -15.12 0.62
N MET A 132 -27.17 -13.94 1.25
CA MET A 132 -26.65 -12.72 0.62
C MET A 132 -25.22 -12.89 0.09
N VAL A 133 -24.35 -13.56 0.86
CA VAL A 133 -22.97 -13.83 0.42
C VAL A 133 -22.95 -14.78 -0.78
N ALA A 134 -23.76 -15.83 -0.74
CA ALA A 134 -23.88 -16.80 -1.84
C ALA A 134 -24.44 -16.16 -3.12
N ASP A 135 -25.48 -15.33 -2.99
CA ASP A 135 -26.10 -14.61 -4.11
C ASP A 135 -25.13 -13.59 -4.72
N PHE A 136 -24.45 -12.81 -3.88
CA PHE A 136 -23.43 -11.87 -4.34
C PHE A 136 -22.31 -12.59 -5.11
N LYS A 137 -21.83 -13.73 -4.59
CA LYS A 137 -20.83 -14.58 -5.25
C LYS A 137 -21.31 -15.11 -6.58
N ALA A 138 -22.52 -15.68 -6.61
CA ALA A 138 -23.12 -16.21 -7.82
C ALA A 138 -23.26 -15.11 -8.88
N ALA A 139 -23.68 -13.91 -8.46
CA ALA A 139 -23.88 -12.78 -9.36
C ALA A 139 -22.59 -12.28 -10.00
N TYR A 140 -21.52 -12.03 -9.23
CA TYR A 140 -20.24 -11.62 -9.84
C TYR A 140 -19.60 -12.76 -10.64
N THR A 141 -19.77 -14.03 -10.21
CA THR A 141 -19.23 -15.19 -10.93
C THR A 141 -19.92 -15.39 -12.27
N ALA A 142 -21.22 -15.12 -12.36
CA ALA A 142 -21.97 -15.21 -13.62
C ALA A 142 -21.49 -14.19 -14.67
N ASP A 143 -21.07 -13.00 -14.24
CA ASP A 143 -20.56 -11.94 -15.12
C ASP A 143 -19.04 -12.05 -15.35
N GLY A 144 -18.25 -11.88 -14.29
CA GLY A 144 -16.78 -11.82 -14.35
C GLY A 144 -16.07 -13.17 -14.19
N GLY A 145 -16.79 -14.22 -13.81
CA GLY A 145 -16.18 -15.50 -13.43
C GLY A 145 -15.58 -15.48 -12.02
N ALA A 146 -14.87 -16.55 -11.64
CA ALA A 146 -14.25 -16.64 -10.33
C ALA A 146 -13.18 -15.55 -10.12
N PHE A 147 -13.08 -15.02 -8.91
CA PHE A 147 -11.99 -14.10 -8.55
C PHE A 147 -10.65 -14.84 -8.59
N VAL A 148 -9.63 -14.22 -9.20
CA VAL A 148 -8.31 -14.83 -9.40
C VAL A 148 -7.28 -14.20 -8.46
N GLU A 149 -7.05 -12.89 -8.57
CA GLU A 149 -6.03 -12.20 -7.78
C GLU A 149 -6.21 -10.68 -7.79
N TRP A 150 -5.62 -10.03 -6.79
CA TRP A 150 -5.40 -8.58 -6.80
C TRP A 150 -4.12 -8.24 -7.59
N PRO A 151 -4.13 -7.18 -8.43
CA PRO A 151 -2.93 -6.74 -9.14
C PRO A 151 -1.77 -6.48 -8.17
N GLN A 152 -0.57 -6.97 -8.51
CA GLN A 152 0.61 -6.81 -7.65
C GLN A 152 1.41 -5.57 -8.07
N GLY A 153 1.33 -4.52 -7.24
CA GLY A 153 2.12 -3.30 -7.40
C GLY A 153 1.42 -2.20 -8.19
N MET A 154 1.85 -0.95 -7.95
CA MET A 154 1.16 0.24 -8.47
C MET A 154 1.13 0.35 -10.00
N LEU A 155 2.18 -0.13 -10.70
CA LEU A 155 2.18 -0.10 -12.16
C LEU A 155 1.14 -1.05 -12.76
N GLN A 156 0.89 -2.20 -12.12
CA GLN A 156 -0.18 -3.10 -12.53
C GLN A 156 -1.54 -2.50 -12.21
N ILE A 157 -1.74 -1.99 -10.98
CA ILE A 157 -2.98 -1.29 -10.59
C ILE A 157 -3.32 -0.17 -11.59
N PHE A 158 -2.34 0.70 -11.89
CA PHE A 158 -2.52 1.77 -12.87
C PHE A 158 -2.83 1.23 -14.27
N GLY A 159 -2.13 0.18 -14.70
CA GLY A 159 -2.38 -0.49 -15.97
C GLY A 159 -3.81 -1.05 -16.07
N GLU A 160 -4.29 -1.68 -15.00
CA GLU A 160 -5.65 -2.22 -14.91
C GLU A 160 -6.71 -1.11 -14.90
N PHE A 161 -6.51 -0.03 -14.15
CA PHE A 161 -7.38 1.15 -14.22
C PHE A 161 -7.44 1.77 -15.62
N MET A 162 -6.29 1.86 -16.30
CA MET A 162 -6.22 2.35 -17.69
C MET A 162 -6.99 1.43 -18.66
N LYS A 163 -6.98 0.11 -18.43
CA LYS A 163 -7.78 -0.85 -19.22
C LYS A 163 -9.27 -0.66 -18.95
N LEU A 164 -9.68 -0.56 -17.69
CA LEU A 164 -11.07 -0.30 -17.28
C LEU A 164 -11.60 1.00 -17.89
N GLY A 165 -10.80 2.07 -17.86
CA GLY A 165 -11.14 3.35 -18.47
C GLY A 165 -11.35 3.28 -19.98
N LYS A 166 -10.61 2.43 -20.69
CA LYS A 166 -10.80 2.17 -22.14
C LYS A 166 -11.99 1.27 -22.43
N ALA A 167 -12.32 0.35 -21.52
CA ALA A 167 -13.47 -0.54 -21.62
C ALA A 167 -14.81 0.18 -21.35
N GLY A 168 -14.79 1.46 -20.99
CA GLY A 168 -16.00 2.20 -20.61
C GLY A 168 -16.52 1.87 -19.22
N GLN A 169 -15.77 1.08 -18.43
CA GLN A 169 -16.01 0.83 -17.02
C GLN A 169 -15.36 1.90 -16.16
N GLN A 170 -15.62 3.17 -16.51
CA GLN A 170 -15.21 4.26 -15.62
C GLN A 170 -16.11 4.25 -14.39
N PRO A 171 -15.55 4.43 -13.19
CA PRO A 171 -16.32 4.54 -11.97
C PRO A 171 -17.30 5.72 -12.11
N ASP A 172 -18.58 5.40 -12.33
CA ASP A 172 -19.65 6.38 -12.24
C ASP A 172 -19.98 6.60 -10.76
N ASN A 173 -19.19 7.46 -10.12
CA ASN A 173 -19.34 7.78 -8.71
C ASN A 173 -20.74 8.33 -8.37
N THR A 174 -21.53 8.79 -9.35
CA THR A 174 -22.90 9.25 -9.09
C THR A 174 -23.86 8.12 -8.75
N LYS A 175 -23.51 6.88 -9.10
CA LYS A 175 -24.30 5.67 -8.83
C LYS A 175 -23.87 4.91 -7.59
N VAL A 176 -22.77 5.32 -6.95
CA VAL A 176 -22.26 4.69 -5.73
C VAL A 176 -22.85 5.43 -4.53
N PRO A 177 -23.71 4.80 -3.70
CA PRO A 177 -24.42 5.49 -2.62
C PRO A 177 -23.52 5.80 -1.40
N TYR A 178 -22.22 5.56 -1.50
CA TYR A 178 -21.26 5.70 -0.42
C TYR A 178 -20.19 6.74 -0.76
N ALA A 179 -20.04 7.76 0.07
CA ALA A 179 -19.03 8.81 -0.11
C ALA A 179 -17.58 8.31 0.09
N ASN A 180 -17.43 7.17 0.75
CA ASN A 180 -16.20 6.54 1.22
C ASN A 180 -15.91 5.20 0.50
N ALA A 181 -16.49 5.00 -0.69
CA ALA A 181 -16.20 3.85 -1.53
C ALA A 181 -14.84 4.01 -2.22
N VAL A 182 -13.98 3.00 -2.07
CA VAL A 182 -12.68 2.92 -2.73
C VAL A 182 -12.80 1.93 -3.88
N PRO A 183 -12.60 2.36 -5.14
CA PRO A 183 -12.56 1.46 -6.28
C PRO A 183 -11.22 0.71 -6.32
N LEU A 184 -11.27 -0.60 -6.50
CA LEU A 184 -10.12 -1.50 -6.60
C LEU A 184 -10.26 -2.38 -7.86
N PRO A 185 -9.32 -2.35 -8.81
CA PRO A 185 -9.31 -3.34 -9.90
C PRO A 185 -8.98 -4.72 -9.34
N GLY A 186 -9.86 -5.68 -9.57
CA GLY A 186 -9.67 -7.10 -9.29
C GLY A 186 -9.63 -7.89 -10.59
N LYS A 187 -8.80 -8.93 -10.64
CA LYS A 187 -8.74 -9.84 -11.80
C LYS A 187 -9.65 -11.03 -11.55
N PHE A 188 -10.57 -11.26 -12.48
CA PHE A 188 -11.50 -12.38 -12.50
C PHE A 188 -11.23 -13.24 -13.75
N ALA A 189 -11.87 -14.42 -13.83
CA ALA A 189 -11.64 -15.36 -14.93
C ALA A 189 -11.98 -14.77 -16.31
N ASN A 190 -12.98 -13.90 -16.40
CA ASN A 190 -13.45 -13.27 -17.65
C ASN A 190 -12.86 -11.87 -17.89
N GLY A 191 -11.95 -11.38 -17.04
CA GLY A 191 -11.31 -10.09 -17.22
C GLY A 191 -11.06 -9.34 -15.93
N THR A 192 -10.69 -8.07 -16.06
CA THR A 192 -10.52 -7.16 -14.93
C THR A 192 -11.83 -6.44 -14.69
N HIS A 193 -12.31 -6.46 -13.44
CA HIS A 193 -13.52 -5.75 -13.03
C HIS A 193 -13.22 -4.84 -11.84
N LEU A 194 -14.10 -3.86 -11.62
CA LEU A 194 -14.00 -2.96 -10.50
C LEU A 194 -14.71 -3.56 -9.28
N VAL A 195 -14.00 -3.62 -8.15
CA VAL A 195 -14.56 -3.94 -6.85
C VAL A 195 -14.60 -2.66 -6.03
N TRP A 196 -15.74 -2.37 -5.42
CA TRP A 196 -15.90 -1.27 -4.48
C TRP A 196 -15.74 -1.76 -3.07
N VAL A 197 -14.93 -1.07 -2.27
CA VAL A 197 -14.81 -1.34 -0.83
C VAL A 197 -15.19 -0.07 -0.07
N VAL A 198 -16.22 -0.16 0.75
CA VAL A 198 -16.74 0.97 1.53
C VAL A 198 -16.17 0.87 2.93
N LEU A 199 -15.46 1.90 3.38
CA LEU A 199 -14.71 1.86 4.65
C LEU A 199 -15.37 2.69 5.75
N ASP A 200 -15.53 2.18 6.96
CA ASP A 200 -16.04 3.01 8.05
C ASP A 200 -15.02 4.07 8.48
N GLN A 201 -15.25 5.33 8.09
CA GLN A 201 -14.38 6.45 8.46
C GLN A 201 -14.44 6.78 9.96
N LYS A 202 -15.55 6.47 10.64
CA LYS A 202 -15.67 6.71 12.09
C LYS A 202 -14.78 5.74 12.86
N GLU A 203 -14.76 4.48 12.44
CA GLU A 203 -13.87 3.48 13.03
C GLU A 203 -12.40 3.69 12.63
N LEU A 204 -12.13 4.21 11.42
CA LEU A 204 -10.78 4.59 11.00
C LEU A 204 -10.12 5.60 11.94
N ALA A 205 -10.90 6.54 12.51
CA ALA A 205 -10.39 7.51 13.46
C ALA A 205 -10.14 6.91 14.87
N ALA A 206 -10.79 5.79 15.18
CA ALA A 206 -10.74 5.16 16.50
C ALA A 206 -9.76 3.97 16.58
N SER A 207 -9.52 3.27 15.46
CA SER A 207 -8.69 2.06 15.42
C SER A 207 -7.28 2.37 14.90
N SER A 208 -6.26 1.87 15.61
CA SER A 208 -4.86 1.93 15.17
C SER A 208 -4.51 0.86 14.14
N THR A 209 -5.44 -0.03 13.81
CA THR A 209 -5.09 -1.36 13.27
C THR A 209 -5.77 -1.73 11.95
N ARG A 210 -6.92 -1.12 11.57
CA ARG A 210 -7.54 -1.15 10.21
C ARG A 210 -8.96 -0.55 10.25
N PRO A 211 -9.42 0.16 9.21
CA PRO A 211 -10.84 0.49 9.08
C PRO A 211 -11.65 -0.78 8.81
N ALA A 212 -12.79 -0.96 9.47
CA ALA A 212 -13.72 -2.01 9.10
C ALA A 212 -14.39 -1.69 7.76
N THR A 213 -14.75 -2.74 7.03
CA THR A 213 -15.45 -2.63 5.75
C THR A 213 -16.95 -2.56 6.00
N ILE A 214 -17.60 -1.46 5.65
CA ILE A 214 -19.06 -1.33 5.70
C ILE A 214 -19.69 -2.23 4.63
N ASN A 215 -19.19 -2.18 3.40
CA ASN A 215 -19.81 -2.96 2.33
C ASN A 215 -18.80 -3.21 1.21
N VAL A 216 -19.10 -4.21 0.39
CA VAL A 216 -18.32 -4.56 -0.80
C VAL A 216 -19.27 -4.57 -1.99
N GLY A 217 -18.83 -4.04 -3.12
CA GLY A 217 -19.58 -4.03 -4.36
C GLY A 217 -18.75 -4.53 -5.53
N TYR A 218 -19.42 -4.95 -6.59
CA TYR A 218 -18.83 -5.42 -7.84
C TYR A 218 -19.48 -4.69 -9.00
N THR A 219 -18.69 -4.09 -9.89
CA THR A 219 -19.19 -3.49 -11.14
C THR A 219 -19.23 -4.54 -12.24
N ALA A 220 -20.44 -4.87 -12.70
CA ALA A 220 -20.66 -5.81 -13.78
C ALA A 220 -20.31 -5.22 -15.16
N SER A 221 -20.26 -6.07 -16.19
CA SER A 221 -19.91 -5.66 -17.56
C SER A 221 -20.83 -4.60 -18.16
N ASP A 222 -22.08 -4.50 -17.67
CA ASP A 222 -23.07 -3.51 -18.07
C ASP A 222 -22.99 -2.18 -17.28
N ASN A 223 -21.94 -2.00 -16.47
CA ASN A 223 -21.74 -0.87 -15.55
C ASN A 223 -22.78 -0.78 -14.41
N SER A 224 -23.58 -1.81 -14.16
CA SER A 224 -24.35 -1.93 -12.92
C SER A 224 -23.43 -2.30 -11.76
N THR A 225 -23.78 -1.87 -10.53
CA THR A 225 -23.05 -2.26 -9.32
C THR A 225 -23.92 -3.18 -8.49
N ILE A 226 -23.39 -4.35 -8.20
CA ILE A 226 -24.00 -5.35 -7.32
C ILE A 226 -23.35 -5.18 -5.97
N TRP A 227 -24.13 -5.02 -4.91
CA TRP A 227 -23.61 -4.86 -3.55
C TRP A 227 -23.78 -6.16 -2.75
N LEU A 228 -22.84 -6.44 -1.85
CA LEU A 228 -22.90 -7.59 -0.94
C LEU A 228 -24.14 -7.48 -0.04
N VAL A 229 -24.38 -6.29 0.50
CA VAL A 229 -25.62 -5.93 1.20
C VAL A 229 -26.26 -4.76 0.48
N ASP A 230 -27.57 -4.80 0.28
CA ASP A 230 -28.30 -3.68 -0.31
C ASP A 230 -28.05 -2.39 0.49
N PRO A 231 -27.62 -1.28 -0.15
CA PRO A 231 -27.41 0.00 0.51
C PRO A 231 -28.62 0.52 1.30
N ASP A 232 -29.84 0.25 0.82
CA ASP A 232 -31.07 0.70 1.49
C ASP A 232 -31.25 -0.07 2.81
N VAL A 233 -30.91 -1.37 2.83
CA VAL A 233 -30.94 -2.21 4.05
C VAL A 233 -29.92 -1.72 5.09
N LEU A 234 -28.70 -1.38 4.66
CA LEU A 234 -27.68 -0.83 5.57
C LEU A 234 -28.08 0.54 6.13
N SER A 235 -28.77 1.36 5.32
CA SER A 235 -29.23 2.68 5.75
C SER A 235 -30.41 2.63 6.73
N ALA A 236 -31.26 1.62 6.62
CA ALA A 236 -32.40 1.41 7.52
C ALA A 236 -31.97 0.99 8.93
N GLY A 237 -30.76 0.45 9.08
CA GLY A 237 -30.26 -0.13 10.32
C GLY A 237 -30.91 -1.50 10.61
N PRO A 238 -30.45 -2.22 11.66
CA PRO A 238 -31.12 -3.44 12.08
C PRO A 238 -32.57 -3.10 12.39
N ALA A 239 -33.51 -3.92 11.88
CA ALA A 239 -34.91 -3.79 12.25
C ALA A 239 -34.97 -3.70 13.78
N PRO A 240 -35.71 -2.75 14.36
CA PRO A 240 -35.86 -2.68 15.81
C PRO A 240 -36.29 -4.06 16.24
N THR A 241 -35.49 -4.71 17.09
CA THR A 241 -35.91 -5.96 17.69
C THR A 241 -37.19 -5.61 18.40
N THR A 242 -38.33 -6.04 17.83
CA THR A 242 -39.63 -5.93 18.48
C THR A 242 -39.37 -6.51 19.86
N PRO A 243 -39.48 -5.69 20.93
CA PRO A 243 -39.14 -6.15 22.27
C PRO A 243 -39.85 -7.48 22.45
N ASP A 244 -39.04 -8.52 22.64
CA ASP A 244 -39.45 -9.91 22.71
C ASP A 244 -40.80 -9.93 23.44
N GLU A 245 -41.86 -10.24 22.69
CA GLU A 245 -43.22 -10.22 23.20
C GLU A 245 -43.19 -11.11 24.42
N ALA A 246 -43.20 -10.47 25.60
CA ALA A 246 -42.71 -11.04 26.85
C ALA A 246 -43.09 -12.51 26.89
N ALA A 247 -42.07 -13.38 26.82
CA ALA A 247 -42.27 -14.82 26.90
C ALA A 247 -43.30 -15.04 28.03
N PRO A 248 -44.47 -15.64 27.72
CA PRO A 248 -45.57 -15.67 28.66
C PRO A 248 -45.03 -16.26 29.95
N ASP A 249 -45.12 -15.49 31.03
CA ASP A 249 -44.68 -15.83 32.39
C ASP A 249 -44.81 -17.34 32.57
N GLU A 250 -43.69 -18.05 32.46
CA GLU A 250 -43.64 -19.49 32.73
C GLU A 250 -43.91 -19.59 34.22
N ALA A 251 -45.17 -19.89 34.53
CA ALA A 251 -45.73 -19.88 35.87
C ALA A 251 -44.75 -20.52 36.85
N ALA A 252 -44.35 -19.73 37.85
CA ALA A 252 -43.48 -20.19 38.92
C ALA A 252 -43.96 -21.56 39.43
N PRO A 253 -43.08 -22.56 39.54
CA PRO A 253 -43.44 -23.81 40.18
C PRO A 253 -43.84 -23.51 41.63
N ASP A 254 -45.04 -23.97 41.97
CA ASP A 254 -45.67 -23.89 43.28
C ASP A 254 -44.75 -24.53 44.33
N GLU A 255 -44.03 -23.71 45.10
CA GLU A 255 -43.35 -24.12 46.33
C GLU A 255 -44.41 -24.38 47.42
N SER A 256 -45.04 -25.56 47.39
CA SER A 256 -45.75 -26.07 48.56
C SER A 256 -45.49 -27.56 48.79
N GLY A 257 -44.88 -27.85 49.95
CA GLY A 257 -44.48 -29.18 50.42
C GLY A 257 -43.06 -29.12 50.98
N ALA A 258 -42.80 -28.63 52.19
CA ALA A 258 -43.11 -29.31 53.45
C ALA A 258 -42.97 -30.84 53.33
N ASP A 259 -41.81 -31.40 53.72
CA ASP A 259 -41.79 -32.24 54.92
C ASP A 259 -40.37 -32.65 55.39
N GLU A 260 -40.28 -32.63 56.72
CA GLU A 260 -39.52 -33.50 57.64
C GLU A 260 -38.02 -33.85 57.48
N SER A 261 -37.28 -33.36 58.48
CA SER A 261 -36.17 -34.03 59.21
C SER A 261 -36.39 -35.54 59.46
N PRO A 262 -35.37 -36.39 59.79
CA PRO A 262 -34.41 -36.11 60.86
C PRO A 262 -32.97 -36.65 60.72
N ALA A 263 -32.17 -36.20 61.69
CA ALA A 263 -30.84 -36.59 62.12
C ALA A 263 -30.51 -38.10 62.11
N GLU A 264 -29.22 -38.42 61.92
CA GLU A 264 -28.43 -39.40 62.71
C GLU A 264 -26.98 -39.38 62.20
N GLY A 265 -25.98 -39.07 63.04
CA GLY A 265 -25.11 -40.06 63.69
C GLY A 265 -23.89 -40.34 62.80
N GLY A 266 -22.67 -39.84 63.08
CA GLY A 266 -21.83 -40.24 64.21
C GLY A 266 -20.62 -41.03 63.65
N GLY A 267 -19.39 -40.63 63.98
CA GLY A 267 -18.15 -41.34 63.63
C GLY A 267 -16.98 -40.43 63.30
#